data_AF-A0A2N1YK47-F1
#
_entry.id   AF-A0A2N1YK47-F1
#
_cell.length_a   1.000
_cell.length_b   1.000
_cell.length_c   1.000
_cell.angle_alpha   90.00
_cell.angle_beta   90.00
_cell.angle_gamma   90.00
#
_symmetry.space_group_name_H-M   'P 1'
#
loop_
_entity.id
_entity.type
_entity.pdbx_description
1 polymer ?
#
loop_
_entity_poly.entity_id
_entity_poly.type
_entity_poly.pdbx_seq_one_letter_code
_entity_poly.pdbx_strand_id
1 'polypeptide(L)'
;MWEYSFDLLFRSNGGDLTSREKYLLACLIFAFPGGVSDESVLDLSSRFGIPTRKLIEARNGLLNKGLIVIESVRIGTHVDQLAHGLQGRPRKGIRVHWVRMEELFAAGSAIEAPAGVKGGSCAQRRYEAYYFLFSGAAASADRVSGVRLKKNKGLGDRLNVEAIVILAVLWAHASDQGVVTGLGRSEIGGLAGVTLAQVMNIERKLVRLGYIESWRPGRSCKGLFGVAPGMVFLSAKVLPARKNAVQEGPPIQVSSKVVSEFKCLVDSAAKVRDSERALESAGNGRRNPRRELNAYLVCCNDFWSLVCRFHPYEDSTEAVAAGSALLDAADLKGVLASIWQDRVRFDQILKDSASSVACRYQIDRLVTYASELVSAAPGRLDAKPEVEVLKGLIGRIRNDAVQSRSSIEPPQKDWVARLLFGIVWALAVEMQEAIRIAESRFGEMEGGIRVIPSVSHKYVIHLWPV
;
A
#
# COMPACT_ATOMS: atom_id res chain seq x y z
N MET A 1 -3.99 -7.79 24.58
CA MET A 1 -2.63 -8.39 24.61
C MET A 1 -2.44 -9.34 23.43
N TRP A 2 -3.31 -10.35 23.23
CA TRP A 2 -3.24 -11.32 22.11
C TRP A 2 -3.25 -10.72 20.69
N GLU A 3 -4.04 -9.67 20.46
CA GLU A 3 -4.17 -9.03 19.13
C GLU A 3 -2.84 -8.43 18.64
N TYR A 4 -2.05 -7.85 19.54
CA TYR A 4 -0.76 -7.24 19.21
C TYR A 4 0.28 -8.30 18.82
N SER A 5 0.32 -9.41 19.55
CA SER A 5 1.20 -10.55 19.26
C SER A 5 0.85 -11.29 17.96
N PHE A 6 -0.41 -11.19 17.52
CA PHE A 6 -0.87 -11.81 16.28
C PHE A 6 -0.40 -11.05 15.04
N ASP A 7 -0.49 -9.71 15.04
CA ASP A 7 0.06 -8.89 13.95
C ASP A 7 1.57 -9.11 13.79
N LEU A 8 2.30 -9.26 14.91
CA LEU A 8 3.74 -9.48 14.90
C LEU A 8 4.15 -10.77 14.18
N LEU A 9 3.30 -11.81 14.19
CA LEU A 9 3.52 -13.07 13.44
C LEU A 9 3.63 -12.83 11.93
N PHE A 10 2.93 -11.82 11.41
CA PHE A 10 2.86 -11.49 9.98
C PHE A 10 3.63 -10.22 9.61
N ARG A 11 3.96 -9.37 10.59
CA ARG A 11 4.79 -8.17 10.40
C ARG A 11 6.29 -8.43 10.45
N SER A 12 6.70 -9.47 11.15
CA SER A 12 8.11 -9.82 11.32
C SER A 12 8.48 -11.12 10.60
N ASN A 13 9.77 -11.24 10.24
CA ASN A 13 10.31 -12.49 9.70
C ASN A 13 10.39 -13.63 10.74
N GLY A 14 10.05 -13.35 12.01
CA GLY A 14 9.62 -14.33 13.02
C GLY A 14 10.36 -15.68 13.05
N GLY A 15 11.69 -15.72 12.91
CA GLY A 15 12.50 -16.92 13.12
C GLY A 15 12.34 -18.06 12.10
N ASP A 16 12.43 -17.77 10.80
CA ASP A 16 12.40 -18.77 9.71
C ASP A 16 11.18 -19.72 9.78
N LEU A 17 10.01 -19.14 10.05
CA LEU A 17 8.75 -19.88 10.00
C LEU A 17 8.28 -20.04 8.56
N THR A 18 8.03 -21.28 8.17
CA THR A 18 7.35 -21.62 6.92
C THR A 18 5.89 -21.15 6.96
N SER A 19 5.29 -20.94 5.79
CA SER A 19 3.85 -20.61 5.68
C SER A 19 2.94 -21.55 6.48
N ARG A 20 3.22 -22.86 6.48
CA ARG A 20 2.41 -23.85 7.20
C ARG A 20 2.56 -23.77 8.71
N GLU A 21 3.76 -23.48 9.20
CA GLU A 21 3.99 -23.21 10.63
C GLU A 21 3.26 -21.94 11.06
N LYS A 22 3.36 -20.84 10.28
CA LYS A 22 2.60 -19.60 10.56
C LYS A 22 1.09 -19.85 10.57
N TYR A 23 0.57 -20.59 9.59
CA TYR A 23 -0.85 -20.92 9.51
C TYR A 23 -1.32 -21.77 10.68
N LEU A 24 -0.62 -22.85 11.02
CA LEU A 24 -0.98 -23.72 12.14
C LEU A 24 -0.95 -22.95 13.45
N LEU A 25 0.11 -22.17 13.68
CA LEU A 25 0.25 -21.34 14.86
C LEU A 25 -0.93 -20.36 14.95
N ALA A 26 -1.23 -19.62 13.87
CA ALA A 26 -2.37 -18.72 13.84
C ALA A 26 -3.71 -19.41 14.14
N CYS A 27 -3.95 -20.61 13.58
CA CYS A 27 -5.16 -21.39 13.86
C CYS A 27 -5.26 -21.79 15.34
N LEU A 28 -4.15 -22.22 15.96
CA LEU A 28 -4.12 -22.57 17.39
C LEU A 28 -4.41 -21.36 18.28
N ILE A 29 -3.88 -20.19 17.93
CA ILE A 29 -4.15 -18.94 18.64
C ILE A 29 -5.64 -18.59 18.63
N PHE A 30 -6.30 -18.72 17.47
CA PHE A 30 -7.72 -18.40 17.32
C PHE A 30 -8.65 -19.46 17.91
N ALA A 31 -8.34 -20.75 17.73
CA ALA A 31 -9.21 -21.84 18.16
C ALA A 31 -9.08 -22.13 19.67
N PHE A 32 -7.90 -21.91 20.26
CA PHE A 32 -7.58 -22.27 21.65
C PHE A 32 -6.84 -21.14 22.37
N PRO A 33 -7.45 -19.95 22.52
CA PRO A 33 -6.79 -18.80 23.13
C PRO A 33 -6.39 -19.10 24.58
N GLY A 34 -5.08 -19.16 24.85
CA GLY A 34 -4.54 -19.47 26.19
C GLY A 34 -4.72 -20.93 26.65
N GLY A 35 -5.38 -21.78 25.85
CA GLY A 35 -5.73 -23.15 26.21
C GLY A 35 -4.84 -24.21 25.57
N VAL A 36 -5.04 -25.47 26.01
CA VAL A 36 -4.48 -26.66 25.35
C VAL A 36 -5.56 -27.24 24.44
N SER A 37 -5.23 -27.53 23.19
CA SER A 37 -6.09 -28.31 22.29
C SER A 37 -6.21 -29.74 22.82
N ASP A 38 -7.42 -30.23 23.03
CA ASP A 38 -7.72 -31.64 23.37
C ASP A 38 -8.06 -32.50 22.12
N GLU A 39 -8.18 -31.85 20.96
CA GLU A 39 -8.44 -32.46 19.66
C GLU A 39 -7.29 -33.38 19.19
N SER A 40 -7.65 -34.46 18.48
CA SER A 40 -6.64 -35.32 17.84
C SER A 40 -6.00 -34.64 16.63
N VAL A 41 -4.87 -35.19 16.16
CA VAL A 41 -4.22 -34.72 14.93
C VAL A 41 -5.16 -34.81 13.72
N LEU A 42 -6.05 -35.81 13.69
CA LEU A 42 -7.04 -35.97 12.62
C LEU A 42 -8.13 -34.90 12.71
N ASP A 43 -8.60 -34.60 13.92
CA ASP A 43 -9.61 -33.57 14.18
C ASP A 43 -9.07 -32.19 13.81
N LEU A 44 -7.86 -31.85 14.25
CA LEU A 44 -7.17 -30.61 13.87
C LEU A 44 -6.92 -30.52 12.36
N SER A 45 -6.57 -31.64 11.73
CA SER A 45 -6.36 -31.73 10.27
C SER A 45 -7.65 -31.41 9.51
N SER A 46 -8.78 -31.97 9.96
CA SER A 46 -10.12 -31.69 9.43
C SER A 46 -10.53 -30.23 9.68
N ARG A 47 -10.42 -29.76 10.92
CA ARG A 47 -10.81 -28.42 11.37
C ARG A 47 -10.06 -27.31 10.64
N PHE A 48 -8.75 -27.46 10.46
CA PHE A 48 -7.90 -26.44 9.83
C PHE A 48 -7.73 -26.64 8.33
N GLY A 49 -8.28 -27.71 7.74
CA GLY A 49 -8.17 -27.99 6.31
C GLY A 49 -6.72 -28.27 5.84
N ILE A 50 -5.85 -28.77 6.73
CA ILE A 50 -4.46 -29.11 6.42
C ILE A 50 -4.35 -30.64 6.30
N PRO A 51 -3.74 -31.20 5.24
CA PRO A 51 -3.47 -32.64 5.18
C PRO A 51 -2.67 -33.11 6.40
N THR A 52 -3.06 -34.24 7.00
CA THR A 52 -2.51 -34.75 8.27
C THR A 52 -0.98 -34.79 8.29
N ARG A 53 -0.34 -35.27 7.22
CA ARG A 53 1.12 -35.28 7.08
C ARG A 53 1.72 -33.87 7.21
N LYS A 54 1.12 -32.88 6.55
CA LYS A 54 1.58 -31.49 6.56
C LYS A 54 1.36 -30.81 7.91
N LEU A 55 0.29 -31.16 8.61
CA LEU A 55 0.06 -30.70 9.97
C LEU A 55 1.12 -31.25 10.94
N ILE A 56 1.45 -32.54 10.83
CA ILE A 56 2.52 -33.16 11.65
C ILE A 56 3.88 -32.49 11.38
N GLU A 57 4.22 -32.26 10.11
CA GLU A 57 5.46 -31.55 9.72
C GLU A 57 5.51 -30.15 10.35
N ALA A 58 4.45 -29.35 10.22
CA ALA A 58 4.37 -28.00 10.79
C ALA A 58 4.40 -28.02 12.33
N ARG A 59 3.67 -28.94 12.97
CA ARG A 59 3.68 -29.12 14.43
C ARG A 59 5.08 -29.41 14.94
N ASN A 60 5.78 -30.36 14.34
CA ASN A 60 7.13 -30.74 14.77
C ASN A 60 8.11 -29.57 14.57
N GLY A 61 7.97 -28.80 13.48
CA GLY A 61 8.77 -27.59 13.25
C GLY A 61 8.54 -26.53 14.33
N LEU A 62 7.28 -26.25 14.69
CA LEU A 62 6.94 -25.33 15.78
C LEU A 62 7.43 -25.82 17.15
N LEU A 63 7.35 -27.14 17.41
CA LEU A 63 7.84 -27.75 18.64
C LEU A 63 9.36 -27.61 18.78
N ASN A 64 10.11 -27.87 17.70
CA ASN A 64 11.56 -27.72 17.67
C ASN A 64 12.00 -26.26 17.88
N LYS A 65 11.18 -25.30 17.45
CA LYS A 65 11.38 -23.86 17.68
C LYS A 65 10.92 -23.40 19.08
N GLY A 66 10.33 -24.30 19.89
CA GLY A 66 9.83 -23.99 21.22
C GLY A 66 8.59 -23.08 21.23
N LEU A 67 7.89 -22.94 20.10
CA LEU A 67 6.72 -22.06 19.99
C LEU A 67 5.42 -22.74 20.41
N ILE A 68 5.44 -24.07 20.48
CA ILE A 68 4.35 -24.87 21.05
C ILE A 68 4.91 -25.88 22.04
N VAL A 69 4.06 -26.33 22.96
CA VAL A 69 4.33 -27.43 23.89
C VAL A 69 3.29 -28.52 23.67
N ILE A 70 3.72 -29.77 23.81
CA ILE A 70 2.81 -30.92 23.82
C ILE A 70 2.60 -31.34 25.27
N GLU A 71 1.36 -31.25 25.74
CA GLU A 71 0.98 -31.52 27.12
C GLU A 71 0.04 -32.73 27.19
N SER A 72 0.09 -33.43 28.32
CA SER A 72 -0.81 -34.54 28.61
C SER A 72 -2.14 -34.01 29.13
N VAL A 73 -3.20 -34.10 28.33
CA VAL A 73 -4.54 -33.63 28.67
C VAL A 73 -5.40 -34.82 29.09
N ARG A 74 -6.04 -34.69 30.26
CA ARG A 74 -7.09 -35.62 30.69
C ARG A 74 -8.39 -35.19 30.02
N ILE A 75 -8.97 -36.09 29.23
CA ILE A 75 -10.24 -35.83 28.54
C ILE A 75 -11.34 -35.70 29.59
N GLY A 76 -12.01 -34.55 29.65
CA GLY A 76 -13.27 -34.40 30.36
C GLY A 76 -14.38 -35.13 29.61
N THR A 77 -15.34 -35.70 30.33
CA THR A 77 -16.49 -36.46 29.81
C THR A 77 -17.37 -35.62 28.86
N HIS A 78 -16.96 -35.43 27.61
CA HIS A 78 -17.82 -34.94 26.55
C HIS A 78 -18.47 -36.13 25.82
N VAL A 79 -19.79 -36.10 25.75
CA VAL A 79 -20.69 -37.22 25.37
C VAL A 79 -20.44 -37.72 23.93
N ASP A 80 -19.92 -36.89 23.03
CA ASP A 80 -19.68 -37.27 21.63
C ASP A 80 -18.38 -38.06 21.39
N GLN A 81 -17.48 -38.14 22.38
CA GLN A 81 -16.20 -38.86 22.26
C GLN A 81 -16.27 -40.31 22.78
N LEU A 82 -17.45 -40.75 23.26
CA LEU A 82 -17.71 -42.11 23.75
C LEU A 82 -17.63 -43.18 22.64
N ALA A 83 -17.73 -42.80 21.37
CA ALA A 83 -17.76 -43.72 20.24
C ALA A 83 -16.42 -44.40 19.89
N HIS A 84 -15.31 -44.03 20.54
CA HIS A 84 -13.97 -44.56 20.20
C HIS A 84 -13.25 -45.32 21.33
N GLY A 85 -13.91 -45.67 22.43
CA GLY A 85 -13.36 -46.61 23.43
C GLY A 85 -12.09 -46.14 24.16
N LEU A 86 -11.79 -44.84 24.17
CA LEU A 86 -10.58 -44.25 24.74
C LEU A 86 -10.83 -43.56 26.10
N GLN A 87 -11.67 -44.17 26.94
CA GLN A 87 -11.98 -43.63 28.26
C GLN A 87 -10.73 -43.70 29.16
N GLY A 88 -10.31 -42.55 29.72
CA GLY A 88 -9.27 -42.47 30.75
C GLY A 88 -7.80 -42.45 30.28
N ARG A 89 -7.49 -42.61 28.98
CA ARG A 89 -6.11 -42.46 28.50
C ARG A 89 -5.77 -40.99 28.25
N PRO A 90 -4.68 -40.46 28.84
CA PRO A 90 -4.26 -39.09 28.58
C PRO A 90 -3.94 -38.90 27.10
N ARG A 91 -4.44 -37.81 26.50
CA ARG A 91 -4.12 -37.40 25.13
C ARG A 91 -3.01 -36.37 25.11
N LYS A 92 -2.27 -36.33 24.01
CA LYS A 92 -1.27 -35.29 23.75
C LYS A 92 -1.97 -34.09 23.14
N GLY A 93 -2.22 -33.07 23.95
CA GLY A 93 -2.73 -31.78 23.51
C GLY A 93 -1.61 -30.83 23.09
N ILE A 94 -1.98 -29.78 22.35
CA ILE A 94 -1.04 -28.78 21.85
C ILE A 94 -1.39 -27.42 22.47
N ARG A 95 -0.40 -26.75 23.07
CA ARG A 95 -0.52 -25.39 23.61
C ARG A 95 0.51 -24.47 22.98
N VAL A 96 0.14 -23.21 22.76
CA VAL A 96 1.08 -22.17 22.31
C VAL A 96 1.94 -21.70 23.49
N HIS A 97 3.25 -21.62 23.28
CA HIS A 97 4.20 -21.16 24.30
C HIS A 97 4.36 -19.63 24.25
N TRP A 98 3.47 -18.92 24.95
CA TRP A 98 3.32 -17.47 24.81
C TRP A 98 4.55 -16.64 25.17
N VAL A 99 5.25 -16.99 26.24
CA VAL A 99 6.49 -16.31 26.64
C VAL A 99 7.53 -16.37 25.52
N ARG A 100 7.62 -17.51 24.83
CA ARG A 100 8.60 -17.71 23.75
C ARG A 100 8.20 -16.96 22.47
N MET A 101 6.90 -16.87 22.22
CA MET A 101 6.36 -16.04 21.15
C MET A 101 6.68 -14.56 21.38
N GLU A 102 6.49 -14.06 22.59
CA GLU A 102 6.83 -12.68 22.95
C GLU A 102 8.32 -12.41 22.81
N GLU A 103 9.19 -13.30 23.28
CA GLU A 103 10.65 -13.20 23.07
C GLU A 103 11.03 -13.16 21.59
N LEU A 104 10.46 -14.05 20.78
CA LEU A 104 10.73 -14.13 19.35
C LEU A 104 10.36 -12.83 18.63
N PHE A 105 9.24 -12.22 19.01
CA PHE A 105 8.78 -10.97 18.40
C PHE A 105 9.45 -9.73 18.99
N ALA A 106 9.79 -9.72 20.28
CA ALA A 106 10.56 -8.65 20.91
C ALA A 106 11.95 -8.53 20.28
N ALA A 107 12.61 -9.67 19.99
CA ALA A 107 13.90 -9.70 19.30
C ALA A 107 13.83 -9.21 17.84
N GLY A 108 12.66 -9.28 17.20
CA GLY A 108 12.44 -8.83 15.83
C GLY A 108 11.91 -7.39 15.69
N SER A 109 11.64 -6.70 16.79
CA SER A 109 10.91 -5.42 16.78
C SER A 109 11.85 -4.21 16.76
N ALA A 110 12.27 -3.81 15.56
CA ALA A 110 12.68 -2.44 15.22
C ALA A 110 11.68 -1.75 14.27
N ILE A 111 10.45 -2.28 14.19
CA ILE A 111 9.38 -1.73 13.35
C ILE A 111 8.49 -0.89 14.26
N GLU A 112 8.66 0.43 14.21
CA GLU A 112 7.76 1.37 14.86
C GLU A 112 6.33 1.08 14.41
N ALA A 113 5.42 0.85 15.37
CA ALA A 113 4.00 0.87 15.08
C ALA A 113 3.69 2.22 14.39
N PRO A 114 2.90 2.25 13.30
CA PRO A 114 2.58 3.50 12.63
C PRO A 114 1.95 4.46 13.65
N ALA A 115 2.68 5.53 13.97
CA ALA A 115 2.21 6.56 14.88
C ALA A 115 0.99 7.24 14.24
N GLY A 116 -0.18 7.12 14.88
CA GLY A 116 -1.36 7.89 14.49
C GLY A 116 -2.73 7.20 14.54
N VAL A 117 -2.85 5.90 14.80
CA VAL A 117 -4.17 5.24 14.74
C VAL A 117 -4.92 5.37 16.07
N LYS A 118 -5.52 6.55 16.31
CA LYS A 118 -6.65 6.68 17.23
C LYS A 118 -7.94 6.38 16.46
N GLY A 119 -8.34 5.11 16.40
CA GLY A 119 -9.61 4.72 15.77
C GLY A 119 -9.84 3.21 15.82
N GLY A 120 -10.94 2.78 16.46
CA GLY A 120 -11.28 1.36 16.67
C GLY A 120 -11.61 0.55 15.41
N SER A 121 -11.68 1.15 14.21
CA SER A 121 -12.12 0.44 13.00
C SER A 121 -11.03 -0.41 12.32
N CYS A 122 -9.76 0.01 12.33
CA CYS A 122 -8.71 -0.71 11.60
C CYS A 122 -8.23 -1.99 12.31
N ALA A 123 -8.01 -1.93 13.62
CA ALA A 123 -7.65 -3.12 14.40
C ALA A 123 -8.76 -4.17 14.34
N GLN A 124 -10.02 -3.72 14.40
CA GLN A 124 -11.19 -4.58 14.31
C GLN A 124 -11.32 -5.26 12.94
N ARG A 125 -11.14 -4.55 11.81
CA ARG A 125 -11.20 -5.20 10.49
C ARG A 125 -10.05 -6.17 10.24
N ARG A 126 -8.83 -5.82 10.68
CA ARG A 126 -7.70 -6.76 10.61
C ARG A 126 -7.99 -8.01 11.43
N TYR A 127 -8.55 -7.86 12.63
CA TYR A 127 -9.01 -8.97 13.44
C TYR A 127 -10.11 -9.79 12.76
N GLU A 128 -11.13 -9.16 12.18
CA GLU A 128 -12.20 -9.83 11.42
C GLU A 128 -11.64 -10.61 10.23
N ALA A 129 -10.66 -10.03 9.51
CA ALA A 129 -9.94 -10.70 8.44
C ALA A 129 -9.20 -11.94 8.93
N TYR A 130 -8.43 -11.81 10.01
CA TYR A 130 -7.71 -12.94 10.58
C TYR A 130 -8.65 -14.01 11.12
N TYR A 131 -9.71 -13.61 11.82
CA TYR A 131 -10.71 -14.54 12.32
C TYR A 131 -11.33 -15.32 11.16
N PHE A 132 -11.73 -14.65 10.07
CA PHE A 132 -12.24 -15.34 8.88
C PHE A 132 -11.22 -16.33 8.31
N LEU A 133 -9.96 -15.93 8.22
CA LEU A 133 -8.88 -16.73 7.63
C LEU A 133 -8.46 -17.94 8.48
N PHE A 134 -8.51 -17.85 9.81
CA PHE A 134 -7.88 -18.82 10.72
C PHE A 134 -8.83 -19.54 11.69
N SER A 135 -10.10 -19.12 11.81
CA SER A 135 -11.09 -19.80 12.67
C SER A 135 -11.59 -21.16 12.13
N GLY A 136 -11.15 -21.57 10.94
CA GLY A 136 -11.76 -22.67 10.19
C GLY A 136 -13.02 -22.25 9.41
N ALA A 137 -13.47 -21.01 9.56
CA ALA A 137 -14.54 -20.44 8.75
C ALA A 137 -14.15 -20.34 7.27
N ALA A 138 -12.92 -19.98 6.92
CA ALA A 138 -12.45 -20.01 5.52
C ALA A 138 -12.52 -21.41 4.87
N ALA A 139 -12.36 -22.48 5.65
CA ALA A 139 -12.54 -23.86 5.17
C ALA A 139 -14.03 -24.26 5.05
N SER A 140 -14.92 -23.56 5.77
CA SER A 140 -16.37 -23.83 5.83
C SER A 140 -17.24 -22.82 5.06
N ALA A 141 -16.69 -21.68 4.65
CA ALA A 141 -17.37 -20.56 4.00
C ALA A 141 -17.89 -20.90 2.60
N ASP A 142 -17.45 -22.02 2.02
CA ASP A 142 -18.01 -22.65 0.82
C ASP A 142 -19.50 -23.03 0.97
N ARG A 143 -20.10 -22.98 2.19
CA ARG A 143 -21.52 -23.29 2.41
C ARG A 143 -22.46 -22.09 2.54
N VAL A 144 -21.98 -20.87 2.81
CA VAL A 144 -22.86 -19.79 3.29
C VAL A 144 -22.65 -18.41 2.65
N SER A 145 -21.51 -18.10 2.02
CA SER A 145 -21.31 -16.76 1.46
C SER A 145 -21.97 -16.59 0.09
N GLY A 146 -23.16 -15.97 0.08
CA GLY A 146 -23.88 -15.48 -1.09
C GLY A 146 -23.16 -14.38 -1.90
N VAL A 147 -21.83 -14.32 -1.85
CA VAL A 147 -21.05 -13.55 -2.82
C VAL A 147 -21.20 -14.31 -4.14
N ARG A 148 -21.72 -13.65 -5.17
CA ARG A 148 -21.81 -14.19 -6.54
C ARG A 148 -20.40 -14.43 -7.12
N LEU A 149 -19.67 -15.40 -6.57
CA LEU A 149 -18.58 -16.08 -7.26
C LEU A 149 -19.23 -16.74 -8.48
N LYS A 150 -18.78 -16.37 -9.68
CA LYS A 150 -19.36 -16.84 -10.95
C LYS A 150 -19.57 -18.36 -10.87
N LYS A 151 -20.82 -18.78 -11.06
CA LYS A 151 -21.49 -20.05 -10.71
C LYS A 151 -20.86 -21.38 -11.18
N ASN A 152 -19.65 -21.38 -11.72
CA ASN A 152 -18.94 -22.56 -12.17
C ASN A 152 -17.53 -22.50 -11.59
N LYS A 153 -17.10 -23.41 -10.69
CA LYS A 153 -15.70 -23.91 -10.60
C LYS A 153 -15.42 -24.86 -9.43
N GLY A 154 -14.55 -25.85 -9.68
CA GLY A 154 -14.09 -26.88 -8.74
C GLY A 154 -12.91 -26.48 -7.84
N LEU A 155 -12.18 -27.48 -7.33
CA LEU A 155 -11.07 -27.40 -6.34
C LEU A 155 -10.02 -26.27 -6.55
N GLY A 156 -9.84 -25.78 -7.78
CA GLY A 156 -8.86 -24.74 -8.13
C GLY A 156 -9.16 -23.34 -7.58
N ASP A 157 -10.36 -23.09 -7.06
CA ASP A 157 -10.79 -21.77 -6.56
C ASP A 157 -10.73 -21.61 -5.03
N ARG A 158 -10.35 -22.65 -4.28
CA ARG A 158 -10.14 -22.54 -2.82
C ARG A 158 -8.82 -21.86 -2.48
N LEU A 159 -8.80 -21.03 -1.45
CA LEU A 159 -7.53 -20.53 -0.90
C LEU A 159 -6.74 -21.69 -0.29
N ASN A 160 -5.49 -21.87 -0.73
CA ASN A 160 -4.54 -22.75 -0.07
C ASN A 160 -3.88 -22.02 1.11
N VAL A 161 -3.24 -22.79 1.99
CA VAL A 161 -2.55 -22.27 3.18
C VAL A 161 -1.61 -21.11 2.86
N GLU A 162 -0.81 -21.24 1.80
CA GLU A 162 0.12 -20.20 1.38
C GLU A 162 -0.59 -18.90 0.98
N ALA A 163 -1.76 -18.99 0.32
CA ALA A 163 -2.55 -17.83 -0.04
C ALA A 163 -3.23 -17.17 1.17
N ILE A 164 -3.67 -17.97 2.14
CA ILE A 164 -4.21 -17.46 3.41
C ILE A 164 -3.13 -16.66 4.16
N VAL A 165 -1.93 -17.21 4.25
CA VAL A 165 -0.80 -16.55 4.94
C VAL A 165 -0.38 -15.27 4.22
N ILE A 166 -0.28 -15.28 2.89
CA ILE A 166 0.00 -14.04 2.14
C ILE A 166 -1.07 -12.99 2.41
N LEU A 167 -2.35 -13.37 2.41
CA LEU A 167 -3.43 -12.42 2.68
C LEU A 167 -3.34 -11.86 4.10
N ALA A 168 -2.97 -12.68 5.09
CA ALA A 168 -2.72 -12.23 6.46
C ALA A 168 -1.54 -11.26 6.53
N VAL A 169 -0.42 -11.53 5.84
CA VAL A 169 0.71 -10.58 5.71
C VAL A 169 0.24 -9.26 5.10
N LEU A 170 -0.55 -9.31 4.03
CA LEU A 170 -1.05 -8.08 3.42
C LEU A 170 -1.95 -7.28 4.37
N TRP A 171 -2.88 -7.93 5.08
CA TRP A 171 -3.71 -7.25 6.08
C TRP A 171 -2.91 -6.70 7.25
N ALA A 172 -1.86 -7.40 7.66
CA ALA A 172 -0.97 -6.94 8.72
C ALA A 172 -0.27 -5.63 8.36
N HIS A 173 0.07 -5.43 7.09
CA HIS A 173 0.77 -4.24 6.59
C HIS A 173 -0.13 -3.23 5.87
N ALA A 174 -1.44 -3.48 5.82
CA ALA A 174 -2.39 -2.57 5.20
C ALA A 174 -2.65 -1.34 6.09
N SER A 175 -2.82 -0.19 5.45
CA SER A 175 -3.44 0.99 6.07
C SER A 175 -4.91 0.73 6.38
N ASP A 176 -5.55 1.66 7.08
CA ASP A 176 -6.98 1.63 7.42
C ASP A 176 -7.89 1.54 6.19
N GLN A 177 -7.36 1.90 5.02
CA GLN A 177 -8.00 1.82 3.71
C GLN A 177 -7.72 0.49 2.98
N GLY A 178 -7.09 -0.50 3.63
CA GLY A 178 -6.74 -1.75 2.97
C GLY A 178 -5.63 -1.59 1.92
N VAL A 179 -4.81 -0.55 2.00
CA VAL A 179 -3.72 -0.30 1.05
C VAL A 179 -2.39 -0.70 1.68
N VAL A 180 -1.68 -1.62 1.02
CA VAL A 180 -0.31 -2.01 1.40
C VAL A 180 0.64 -1.23 0.50
N THR A 181 1.53 -0.46 1.12
CA THR A 181 2.65 0.21 0.44
C THR A 181 3.96 -0.20 1.11
N GLY A 182 5.10 0.04 0.46
CA GLY A 182 6.41 -0.22 1.07
C GLY A 182 6.91 -1.66 0.95
N LEU A 183 6.07 -2.61 0.52
CA LEU A 183 6.45 -4.02 0.40
C LEU A 183 6.60 -4.49 -1.05
N GLY A 184 7.76 -5.07 -1.35
CA GLY A 184 8.04 -5.83 -2.55
C GLY A 184 7.58 -7.29 -2.45
N ARG A 185 7.41 -7.96 -3.60
CA ARG A 185 7.02 -9.38 -3.63
C ARG A 185 8.00 -10.30 -2.90
N SER A 186 9.30 -9.98 -2.94
CA SER A 186 10.31 -10.76 -2.23
C SER A 186 10.16 -10.63 -0.72
N GLU A 187 9.88 -9.43 -0.22
CA GLU A 187 9.65 -9.17 1.20
C GLU A 187 8.36 -9.84 1.68
N ILE A 188 7.28 -9.74 0.89
CA ILE A 188 6.03 -10.47 1.16
C ILE A 188 6.29 -11.98 1.20
N GLY A 189 7.13 -12.49 0.30
CA GLY A 189 7.55 -13.90 0.30
C GLY A 189 8.30 -14.29 1.57
N GLY A 190 9.29 -13.49 1.98
CA GLY A 190 10.03 -13.69 3.23
C GLY A 190 9.11 -13.68 4.45
N LEU A 191 8.23 -12.68 4.55
CA LEU A 191 7.25 -12.55 5.63
C LEU A 191 6.24 -13.69 5.64
N ALA A 192 5.86 -14.24 4.48
CA ALA A 192 4.92 -15.36 4.39
C ALA A 192 5.59 -16.74 4.47
N GLY A 193 6.93 -16.83 4.46
CA GLY A 193 7.65 -18.09 4.40
C GLY A 193 7.42 -18.84 3.08
N VAL A 194 7.41 -18.12 1.96
CA VAL A 194 7.20 -18.63 0.59
C VAL A 194 8.16 -17.97 -0.40
N THR A 195 8.41 -18.64 -1.52
CA THR A 195 9.29 -18.12 -2.59
C THR A 195 8.62 -17.02 -3.41
N LEU A 196 9.42 -16.15 -4.03
CA LEU A 196 8.95 -15.11 -4.95
C LEU A 196 8.03 -15.66 -6.06
N ALA A 197 8.39 -16.81 -6.65
CA ALA A 197 7.59 -17.45 -7.70
C ALA A 197 6.20 -17.90 -7.18
N GLN A 198 6.13 -18.39 -5.95
CA GLN A 198 4.85 -18.71 -5.31
C GLN A 198 4.02 -17.45 -5.07
N VAL A 199 4.62 -16.35 -4.61
CA VAL A 199 3.93 -15.06 -4.45
C VAL A 199 3.28 -14.62 -5.75
N MET A 200 3.99 -14.66 -6.88
CA MET A 200 3.44 -14.26 -8.18
C MET A 200 2.27 -15.14 -8.65
N ASN A 201 2.30 -16.44 -8.33
CA ASN A 201 1.21 -17.35 -8.66
C ASN A 201 -0.01 -17.13 -7.76
N ILE A 202 0.22 -16.92 -6.47
CA ILE A 202 -0.81 -16.66 -5.48
C ILE A 202 -1.46 -15.30 -5.71
N GLU A 203 -0.69 -14.25 -6.03
CA GLU A 203 -1.18 -12.92 -6.37
C GLU A 203 -2.25 -12.99 -7.47
N ARG A 204 -1.94 -13.65 -8.59
CA ARG A 204 -2.90 -13.83 -9.70
C ARG A 204 -4.18 -14.53 -9.26
N LYS A 205 -4.06 -15.50 -8.35
CA LYS A 205 -5.20 -16.21 -7.77
C LYS A 205 -6.02 -15.30 -6.85
N LEU A 206 -5.38 -14.56 -5.95
CA LEU A 206 -6.04 -13.63 -5.02
C LEU A 206 -6.78 -12.50 -5.77
N VAL A 207 -6.19 -11.98 -6.85
CA VAL A 207 -6.86 -11.02 -7.75
C VAL A 207 -8.07 -11.66 -8.43
N ARG A 208 -7.91 -12.87 -8.98
CA ARG A 208 -9.01 -13.61 -9.64
C ARG A 208 -10.17 -13.91 -8.69
N LEU A 209 -9.87 -14.23 -7.44
CA LEU A 209 -10.85 -14.51 -6.39
C LEU A 209 -11.42 -13.25 -5.74
N GLY A 210 -10.91 -12.06 -6.09
CA GLY A 210 -11.43 -10.78 -5.62
C GLY A 210 -10.96 -10.35 -4.22
N TYR A 211 -10.01 -11.07 -3.61
CA TYR A 211 -9.38 -10.67 -2.34
C TYR A 211 -8.46 -9.45 -2.52
N ILE A 212 -7.86 -9.34 -3.71
CA ILE A 212 -7.06 -8.19 -4.12
C ILE A 212 -7.80 -7.52 -5.28
N GLU A 213 -8.13 -6.26 -5.10
CA GLU A 213 -8.84 -5.49 -6.13
C GLU A 213 -7.88 -4.97 -7.20
N SER A 214 -6.68 -4.56 -6.78
CA SER A 214 -5.65 -4.12 -7.68
C SER A 214 -4.27 -4.39 -7.07
N TRP A 215 -3.34 -4.85 -7.92
CA TRP A 215 -1.93 -4.93 -7.60
C TRP A 215 -1.15 -4.03 -8.58
N ARG A 216 -0.39 -3.08 -8.04
CA ARG A 216 0.54 -2.26 -8.80
C ARG A 216 1.95 -2.78 -8.52
N PRO A 217 2.61 -3.44 -9.48
CA PRO A 217 3.97 -3.92 -9.26
C PRO A 217 4.91 -2.75 -9.01
N GLY A 218 5.91 -2.97 -8.15
CA GLY A 218 6.99 -2.01 -7.94
C GLY A 218 7.69 -1.66 -9.25
N ARG A 219 8.17 -0.42 -9.36
CA ARG A 219 8.67 0.13 -10.62
C ARG A 219 9.92 0.97 -10.38
N SER A 220 10.88 0.82 -11.29
CA SER A 220 11.95 1.79 -11.43
C SER A 220 11.47 2.97 -12.27
N CYS A 221 11.49 4.14 -11.65
CA CYS A 221 11.20 5.43 -12.25
C CYS A 221 12.52 6.18 -12.46
N LYS A 222 12.67 6.82 -13.62
CA LYS A 222 13.89 7.57 -13.93
C LYS A 222 13.95 8.91 -13.21
N GLY A 223 12.99 9.26 -12.38
CA GLY A 223 12.85 10.59 -11.82
C GLY A 223 12.53 10.51 -10.35
N LEU A 224 11.26 10.79 -10.04
CA LEU A 224 10.67 10.61 -8.72
C LEU A 224 10.53 9.13 -8.36
N PHE A 225 10.65 8.82 -7.07
CA PHE A 225 10.47 7.51 -6.43
C PHE A 225 11.52 6.43 -6.76
N GLY A 226 12.48 6.69 -7.65
CA GLY A 226 13.60 5.79 -7.91
C GLY A 226 13.17 4.35 -8.14
N VAL A 227 13.68 3.41 -7.34
CA VAL A 227 13.19 2.02 -7.32
C VAL A 227 12.15 1.89 -6.21
N ALA A 228 10.88 1.94 -6.59
CA ALA A 228 9.78 2.00 -5.64
C ALA A 228 9.08 0.63 -5.47
N PRO A 229 8.67 0.26 -4.23
CA PRO A 229 7.99 -0.99 -3.94
C PRO A 229 6.58 -1.06 -4.55
N GLY A 230 5.94 -2.23 -4.50
CA GLY A 230 4.58 -2.39 -5.02
C GLY A 230 3.53 -1.68 -4.17
N MET A 231 2.33 -1.52 -4.74
CA MET A 231 1.12 -1.15 -3.98
C MET A 231 0.06 -2.24 -4.17
N VAL A 232 -0.59 -2.62 -3.08
CA VAL A 232 -1.66 -3.63 -3.10
C VAL A 232 -2.91 -3.02 -2.49
N PHE A 233 -4.02 -3.15 -3.21
CA PHE A 233 -5.33 -2.68 -2.77
C PHE A 233 -6.18 -3.91 -2.42
N LEU A 234 -6.36 -4.15 -1.12
CA LEU A 234 -7.16 -5.25 -0.59
C LEU A 234 -8.64 -4.96 -0.72
N SER A 235 -9.45 -6.01 -0.91
CA SER A 235 -10.90 -5.91 -1.06
C SER A 235 -11.63 -6.11 0.27
N ALA A 236 -12.50 -5.17 0.65
CA ALA A 236 -13.39 -5.30 1.81
C ALA A 236 -14.47 -6.35 1.57
N LYS A 237 -14.89 -6.51 0.31
CA LYS A 237 -16.05 -7.31 -0.11
C LYS A 237 -15.93 -8.79 0.22
N VAL A 238 -14.74 -9.28 0.56
CA VAL A 238 -14.46 -10.70 0.78
C VAL A 238 -14.40 -11.06 2.26
N LEU A 239 -14.42 -10.07 3.16
CA LEU A 239 -14.67 -10.33 4.57
C LEU A 239 -16.16 -10.61 4.76
N PRO A 240 -16.55 -11.58 5.61
CA PRO A 240 -17.95 -11.91 5.82
C PRO A 240 -18.69 -10.65 6.27
N ALA A 241 -19.53 -10.13 5.37
CA ALA A 241 -20.38 -8.99 5.62
C ALA A 241 -21.16 -9.23 6.91
N ARG A 242 -21.15 -8.27 7.84
CA ARG A 242 -22.17 -8.26 8.89
C ARG A 242 -23.53 -8.37 8.21
N LYS A 243 -24.49 -9.05 8.85
CA LYS A 243 -25.88 -9.12 8.36
C LYS A 243 -26.51 -7.73 8.12
N ASN A 244 -25.87 -6.66 8.61
CA ASN A 244 -26.23 -5.26 8.45
C ASN A 244 -25.15 -4.46 7.66
N ALA A 245 -24.36 -5.08 6.80
CA ALA A 245 -23.37 -4.36 6.00
C ALA A 245 -24.08 -3.25 5.21
N VAL A 246 -23.73 -2.01 5.55
CA VAL A 246 -24.14 -0.80 4.83
C VAL A 246 -23.97 -1.09 3.34
N GLN A 247 -25.02 -0.86 2.55
CA GLN A 247 -24.94 -1.03 1.10
C GLN A 247 -23.75 -0.19 0.61
N GLU A 248 -22.69 -0.86 0.13
CA GLU A 248 -21.62 -0.17 -0.56
C GLU A 248 -22.26 0.53 -1.76
N GLY A 249 -22.24 1.87 -1.75
CA GLY A 249 -22.65 2.66 -2.89
C GLY A 249 -21.81 2.27 -4.12
N PRO A 250 -22.33 2.50 -5.34
CA PRO A 250 -21.61 2.18 -6.55
C PRO A 250 -20.26 2.91 -6.58
N PRO A 251 -19.18 2.28 -7.08
CA PRO A 251 -17.89 2.93 -7.22
C PRO A 251 -18.02 4.20 -8.08
N ILE A 252 -17.50 5.32 -7.58
CA ILE A 252 -17.59 6.62 -8.26
C ILE A 252 -16.34 6.81 -9.09
N GLN A 253 -16.50 6.87 -10.41
CA GLN A 253 -15.40 7.15 -11.31
C GLN A 253 -15.20 8.66 -11.46
N VAL A 254 -14.03 9.16 -11.05
CA VAL A 254 -13.71 10.59 -11.10
C VAL A 254 -12.66 10.84 -12.17
N SER A 255 -12.94 11.79 -13.08
CA SER A 255 -11.96 12.29 -14.04
C SER A 255 -11.19 13.44 -13.39
N SER A 256 -9.87 13.29 -13.26
CA SER A 256 -9.07 14.23 -12.48
C SER A 256 -8.39 15.28 -13.34
N LYS A 257 -8.68 16.55 -13.05
CA LYS A 257 -7.98 17.69 -13.65
C LYS A 257 -6.55 17.74 -13.14
N VAL A 258 -6.35 17.49 -11.85
CA VAL A 258 -5.02 17.51 -11.22
C VAL A 258 -4.09 16.45 -11.82
N VAL A 259 -4.57 15.22 -12.06
CA VAL A 259 -3.79 14.18 -12.75
C VAL A 259 -3.41 14.63 -14.16
N SER A 260 -4.33 15.27 -14.87
CA SER A 260 -4.09 15.75 -16.23
C SER A 260 -3.05 16.89 -16.25
N GLU A 261 -3.13 17.82 -15.31
CA GLU A 261 -2.17 18.91 -15.14
C GLU A 261 -0.79 18.41 -14.71
N PHE A 262 -0.71 17.37 -13.85
CA PHE A 262 0.56 16.73 -13.51
C PHE A 262 1.22 16.08 -14.75
N LYS A 263 0.45 15.46 -15.63
CA LYS A 263 0.98 14.96 -16.90
C LYS A 263 1.48 16.08 -17.81
N CYS A 264 0.73 17.17 -17.91
CA CYS A 264 1.18 18.37 -18.63
C CYS A 264 2.49 18.90 -18.05
N LEU A 265 2.67 18.88 -16.73
CA LEU A 265 3.91 19.27 -16.07
C LEU A 265 5.09 18.36 -16.46
N VAL A 266 4.86 17.04 -16.53
CA VAL A 266 5.87 16.06 -16.99
C VAL A 266 6.24 16.27 -18.46
N ASP A 267 5.25 16.51 -19.33
CA ASP A 267 5.50 16.80 -20.75
C ASP A 267 6.20 18.14 -20.95
N SER A 268 5.84 19.17 -20.17
CA SER A 268 6.49 20.47 -20.20
C SER A 268 7.95 20.38 -19.74
N ALA A 269 8.25 19.55 -18.73
CA ALA A 269 9.61 19.25 -18.32
C ALA A 269 10.44 18.63 -19.47
N ALA A 270 9.83 17.75 -20.27
CA ALA A 270 10.49 17.20 -21.44
C ALA A 270 10.80 18.27 -22.50
N LYS A 271 9.86 19.16 -22.77
CA LYS A 271 10.06 20.29 -23.71
C LYS A 271 11.17 21.24 -23.27
N VAL A 272 11.28 21.55 -21.97
CA VAL A 272 12.39 22.35 -21.42
C VAL A 272 13.73 21.67 -21.70
N ARG A 273 13.86 20.37 -21.44
CA ARG A 273 15.10 19.63 -21.71
C ARG A 273 15.43 19.54 -23.21
N ASP A 274 14.43 19.36 -24.06
CA ASP A 274 14.64 19.25 -25.49
C ASP A 274 15.03 20.61 -26.12
N SER A 275 14.43 21.71 -25.63
CA SER A 275 14.82 23.07 -26.02
C SER A 275 16.20 23.48 -25.49
N GLU A 276 16.57 23.05 -24.28
CA GLU A 276 17.94 23.23 -23.76
C GLU A 276 18.98 22.55 -24.66
N ARG A 277 18.75 21.29 -25.06
CA ARG A 277 19.65 20.58 -25.99
C ARG A 277 19.72 21.25 -27.37
N ALA A 278 18.60 21.80 -27.85
CA ALA A 278 18.57 22.53 -29.12
C ALA A 278 19.39 23.81 -29.04
N LEU A 279 19.29 24.53 -27.92
CA LEU A 279 20.05 25.73 -27.62
C LEU A 279 21.56 25.45 -27.49
N GLU A 280 21.95 24.40 -26.75
CA GLU A 280 23.35 23.94 -26.68
C GLU A 280 23.90 23.58 -28.08
N SER A 281 23.08 22.93 -28.91
CA SER A 281 23.45 22.58 -30.29
C SER A 281 23.58 23.81 -31.20
N ALA A 282 22.85 24.89 -30.91
CA ALA A 282 22.93 26.15 -31.65
C ALA A 282 24.23 26.91 -31.34
N GLY A 283 24.69 26.87 -30.08
CA GLY A 283 26.00 27.42 -29.68
C GLY A 283 27.18 26.77 -30.42
N ASN A 284 27.01 25.54 -30.90
CA ASN A 284 27.98 24.81 -31.70
C ASN A 284 27.87 25.06 -33.23
N GLY A 285 27.16 26.13 -33.64
CA GLY A 285 27.17 26.64 -35.03
C GLY A 285 26.10 26.06 -35.97
N ARG A 286 25.14 25.27 -35.49
CA ARG A 286 24.13 24.61 -36.35
C ARG A 286 22.81 25.38 -36.51
N ARG A 287 22.51 26.35 -35.64
CA ARG A 287 21.22 27.09 -35.60
C ARG A 287 21.42 28.49 -35.04
N ASN A 288 20.43 29.37 -35.24
CA ASN A 288 20.43 30.72 -34.68
C ASN A 288 20.24 30.67 -33.13
N PRO A 289 21.27 30.99 -32.33
CA PRO A 289 21.21 30.85 -30.87
C PRO A 289 20.13 31.71 -30.22
N ARG A 290 19.85 32.89 -30.76
CA ARG A 290 18.83 33.81 -30.23
C ARG A 290 17.41 33.25 -30.38
N ARG A 291 17.13 32.57 -31.49
CA ARG A 291 15.84 31.91 -31.73
C ARG A 291 15.63 30.75 -30.74
N GLU A 292 16.66 29.93 -30.55
CA GLU A 292 16.59 28.78 -29.64
C GLU A 292 16.53 29.24 -28.17
N LEU A 293 17.20 30.34 -27.80
CA LEU A 293 17.11 30.93 -26.47
C LEU A 293 15.69 31.42 -26.18
N ASN A 294 15.05 32.11 -27.13
CA ASN A 294 13.65 32.52 -26.98
C ASN A 294 12.72 31.32 -26.83
N ALA A 295 12.91 30.25 -27.62
CA ALA A 295 12.12 29.03 -27.51
C ALA A 295 12.29 28.34 -26.14
N TYR A 296 13.53 28.31 -25.64
CA TYR A 296 13.85 27.80 -24.31
C TYR A 296 13.17 28.61 -23.19
N LEU A 297 13.26 29.94 -23.24
CA LEU A 297 12.63 30.83 -22.27
C LEU A 297 11.09 30.65 -22.23
N VAL A 298 10.45 30.51 -23.38
CA VAL A 298 9.01 30.20 -23.46
C VAL A 298 8.70 28.87 -22.78
N CYS A 299 9.47 27.81 -23.07
CA CYS A 299 9.28 26.51 -22.43
C CYS A 299 9.48 26.57 -20.90
N CYS A 300 10.47 27.35 -20.44
CA CYS A 300 10.71 27.56 -19.00
C CYS A 300 9.56 28.30 -18.32
N ASN A 301 9.01 29.32 -18.95
CA ASN A 301 7.86 30.07 -18.43
C ASN A 301 6.60 29.21 -18.35
N ASP A 302 6.30 28.43 -19.40
CA ASP A 302 5.18 27.49 -19.41
C ASP A 302 5.34 26.42 -18.31
N PHE A 303 6.55 25.87 -18.17
CA PHE A 303 6.86 24.89 -17.13
C PHE A 303 6.69 25.49 -15.73
N TRP A 304 7.26 26.67 -15.47
CA TRP A 304 7.14 27.32 -14.17
C TRP A 304 5.71 27.72 -13.86
N SER A 305 4.92 28.18 -14.83
CA SER A 305 3.49 28.42 -14.66
C SER A 305 2.77 27.19 -14.11
N LEU A 306 3.08 25.99 -14.62
CA LEU A 306 2.49 24.73 -14.13
C LEU A 306 2.99 24.36 -12.73
N VAL A 307 4.28 24.56 -12.43
CA VAL A 307 4.83 24.31 -11.09
C VAL A 307 4.15 25.20 -10.04
N CYS A 308 3.96 26.48 -10.36
CA CYS A 308 3.38 27.46 -9.45
C CYS A 308 1.93 27.12 -9.07
N ARG A 309 1.17 26.46 -9.96
CA ARG A 309 -0.21 26.00 -9.63
C ARG A 309 -0.27 25.02 -8.48
N PHE A 310 0.80 24.26 -8.27
CA PHE A 310 0.87 23.22 -7.25
C PHE A 310 1.72 23.60 -6.05
N HIS A 311 2.49 24.68 -6.11
CA HIS A 311 3.33 25.05 -4.98
C HIS A 311 2.51 25.78 -3.92
N PRO A 312 2.36 25.26 -2.69
CA PRO A 312 1.45 25.82 -1.69
C PRO A 312 1.94 27.14 -1.05
N TYR A 313 3.13 27.62 -1.41
CA TYR A 313 3.73 28.85 -0.89
C TYR A 313 4.11 29.80 -2.03
N GLU A 314 3.63 31.05 -1.95
CA GLU A 314 3.81 32.11 -2.95
C GLU A 314 5.27 32.61 -3.06
N ASP A 315 6.12 32.31 -2.08
CA ASP A 315 7.47 32.88 -1.90
C ASP A 315 8.52 32.47 -2.96
N SER A 316 8.14 31.82 -4.06
CA SER A 316 9.10 31.28 -5.04
C SER A 316 8.85 31.71 -6.50
N THR A 317 8.03 32.72 -6.72
CA THR A 317 7.51 33.03 -8.07
C THR A 317 7.83 34.45 -8.52
N GLU A 318 9.11 34.79 -8.67
CA GLU A 318 9.45 35.85 -9.62
C GLU A 318 9.43 35.25 -11.04
N ALA A 319 8.65 35.88 -11.93
CA ALA A 319 8.67 35.55 -13.35
C ALA A 319 10.11 35.59 -13.86
N VAL A 320 10.47 34.74 -14.85
CA VAL A 320 11.77 34.89 -15.52
C VAL A 320 11.73 36.26 -16.20
N ALA A 321 12.34 37.27 -15.56
CA ALA A 321 12.48 38.56 -16.17
C ALA A 321 13.28 38.34 -17.46
N ALA A 322 12.63 38.54 -18.61
CA ALA A 322 13.30 38.55 -19.88
C ALA A 322 14.21 39.78 -19.89
N GLY A 323 15.41 39.66 -19.30
CA GLY A 323 16.44 40.67 -19.36
C GLY A 323 16.75 40.91 -20.83
N SER A 324 16.24 42.01 -21.39
CA SER A 324 16.43 42.40 -22.79
C SER A 324 17.87 42.87 -23.10
N ALA A 325 18.77 42.77 -22.13
CA ALA A 325 20.15 43.21 -22.26
C ALA A 325 20.94 42.21 -23.11
N LEU A 326 21.01 42.49 -24.43
CA LEU A 326 22.11 42.15 -25.34
C LEU A 326 23.02 41.00 -24.86
N LEU A 327 22.48 39.78 -24.84
CA LEU A 327 23.24 38.60 -24.46
C LEU A 327 24.10 38.17 -25.64
N ASP A 328 25.39 38.41 -25.51
CA ASP A 328 26.39 37.87 -26.42
C ASP A 328 26.33 36.34 -26.36
N ALA A 329 26.25 35.67 -27.51
CA ALA A 329 26.11 34.21 -27.59
C ALA A 329 27.28 33.46 -26.92
N ALA A 330 28.37 34.18 -26.62
CA ALA A 330 29.57 33.69 -25.96
C ALA A 330 29.37 33.21 -24.52
N ASP A 331 28.33 33.66 -23.79
CA ASP A 331 28.09 33.26 -22.38
C ASP A 331 26.74 32.54 -22.17
N LEU A 332 26.44 31.56 -23.03
CA LEU A 332 25.24 30.73 -22.89
C LEU A 332 25.16 30.04 -21.51
N LYS A 333 26.30 29.67 -20.92
CA LYS A 333 26.35 29.05 -19.59
C LYS A 333 25.94 30.03 -18.49
N GLY A 334 26.41 31.28 -18.52
CA GLY A 334 25.98 32.33 -17.60
C GLY A 334 24.49 32.63 -17.70
N VAL A 335 23.93 32.62 -18.91
CA VAL A 335 22.48 32.80 -19.15
C VAL A 335 21.66 31.65 -18.56
N LEU A 336 22.07 30.41 -18.79
CA LEU A 336 21.39 29.26 -18.18
C LEU A 336 21.52 29.31 -16.65
N ALA A 337 22.69 29.65 -16.13
CA ALA A 337 22.90 29.78 -14.68
C ALA A 337 22.00 30.86 -14.06
N SER A 338 21.81 32.00 -14.73
CA SER A 338 20.96 33.09 -14.22
C SER A 338 19.47 32.75 -14.28
N ILE A 339 18.99 32.05 -15.33
CA ILE A 339 17.59 31.60 -15.43
C ILE A 339 17.21 30.68 -14.25
N TRP A 340 18.15 29.84 -13.81
CA TRP A 340 17.95 28.89 -12.72
C TRP A 340 18.54 29.35 -11.39
N GLN A 341 19.04 30.58 -11.32
CA GLN A 341 19.54 31.16 -10.07
C GLN A 341 18.41 31.14 -9.05
N ASP A 342 18.69 30.54 -7.88
CA ASP A 342 17.74 30.33 -6.77
C ASP A 342 16.54 29.43 -7.08
N ARG A 343 16.57 28.67 -8.19
CA ARG A 343 15.50 27.76 -8.59
C ARG A 343 15.94 26.30 -8.57
N VAL A 344 15.02 25.42 -8.17
CA VAL A 344 15.23 23.97 -8.30
C VAL A 344 15.02 23.56 -9.76
N ARG A 345 16.01 22.87 -10.35
CA ARG A 345 15.93 22.21 -11.68
C ARG A 345 14.96 21.01 -11.64
N PHE A 346 13.68 21.26 -11.39
CA PHE A 346 12.66 20.20 -11.30
C PHE A 346 12.45 19.50 -12.65
N ASP A 347 12.74 20.18 -13.76
CA ASP A 347 12.84 19.60 -15.09
C ASP A 347 13.86 18.44 -15.12
N GLN A 348 14.97 18.53 -14.39
CA GLN A 348 15.97 17.45 -14.33
C GLN A 348 15.53 16.29 -13.41
N ILE A 349 14.48 16.48 -12.61
CA ILE A 349 13.94 15.45 -11.74
C ILE A 349 12.85 14.66 -12.48
N LEU A 350 11.95 15.30 -13.22
CA LEU A 350 10.87 14.67 -13.99
C LEU A 350 11.32 14.03 -15.30
N LYS A 351 12.10 12.94 -15.25
CA LYS A 351 12.71 12.31 -16.44
C LYS A 351 11.83 11.30 -17.18
N ASP A 352 10.73 10.85 -16.56
CA ASP A 352 9.82 9.89 -17.16
C ASP A 352 8.89 10.56 -18.18
N SER A 353 8.39 9.83 -19.19
CA SER A 353 7.38 10.35 -20.13
C SER A 353 5.98 10.33 -19.50
N ALA A 354 5.12 11.29 -19.80
CA ALA A 354 3.75 11.33 -19.27
C ALA A 354 2.89 10.12 -19.67
N SER A 355 3.21 9.47 -20.80
CA SER A 355 2.53 8.24 -21.26
C SER A 355 3.12 6.96 -20.65
N SER A 356 4.27 7.06 -19.97
CA SER A 356 5.00 5.90 -19.47
C SER A 356 4.28 5.20 -18.33
N VAL A 357 4.59 3.91 -18.14
CA VAL A 357 4.16 3.14 -16.96
C VAL A 357 4.74 3.75 -15.67
N ALA A 358 5.92 4.37 -15.73
CA ALA A 358 6.56 5.01 -14.58
C ALA A 358 5.78 6.26 -14.12
N CYS A 359 5.38 7.13 -15.06
CA CYS A 359 4.53 8.29 -14.72
C CYS A 359 3.16 7.84 -14.15
N ARG A 360 2.57 6.78 -14.69
CA ARG A 360 1.35 6.18 -14.10
C ARG A 360 1.58 5.71 -12.66
N TYR A 361 2.70 5.05 -12.39
CA TYR A 361 3.06 4.63 -11.03
C TYR A 361 3.24 5.84 -10.09
N GLN A 362 3.86 6.93 -10.55
CA GLN A 362 4.00 8.18 -9.79
C GLN A 362 2.63 8.76 -9.43
N ILE A 363 1.71 8.81 -10.40
CA ILE A 363 0.32 9.24 -10.18
C ILE A 363 -0.38 8.35 -9.16
N ASP A 364 -0.25 7.03 -9.29
CA ASP A 364 -0.87 6.07 -8.35
C ASP A 364 -0.40 6.31 -6.90
N ARG A 365 0.89 6.65 -6.70
CA ARG A 365 1.44 7.01 -5.38
C ARG A 365 0.87 8.33 -4.86
N LEU A 366 0.81 9.36 -5.69
CA LEU A 366 0.24 10.66 -5.32
C LEU A 366 -1.25 10.53 -4.95
N VAL A 367 -2.02 9.75 -5.70
CA VAL A 367 -3.42 9.43 -5.40
C VAL A 367 -3.54 8.67 -4.08
N THR A 368 -2.61 7.76 -3.77
CA THR A 368 -2.60 7.04 -2.49
C THR A 368 -2.36 8.00 -1.31
N TYR A 369 -1.38 8.91 -1.42
CA TYR A 369 -1.17 9.94 -0.38
C TYR A 369 -2.38 10.87 -0.23
N ALA A 370 -3.06 11.21 -1.33
CA ALA A 370 -4.26 12.04 -1.28
C ALA A 370 -5.43 11.31 -0.59
N SER A 371 -5.59 10.01 -0.86
CA SER A 371 -6.56 9.15 -0.17
C SER A 371 -6.31 9.13 1.34
N GLU A 372 -5.05 8.97 1.78
CA GLU A 372 -4.69 9.02 3.20
C GLU A 372 -5.05 10.37 3.83
N LEU A 373 -4.78 11.46 3.12
CA LEU A 373 -5.07 12.82 3.57
C LEU A 373 -6.59 13.06 3.74
N VAL A 374 -7.41 12.64 2.78
CA VAL A 374 -8.88 12.72 2.86
C VAL A 374 -9.41 11.97 4.09
N SER A 375 -8.86 10.79 4.39
CA SER A 375 -9.28 10.00 5.55
C SER A 375 -8.79 10.55 6.89
N ALA A 376 -7.64 11.22 6.92
CA ALA A 376 -7.11 11.82 8.15
C ALA A 376 -7.84 13.10 8.56
N ALA A 377 -8.43 13.82 7.61
CA ALA A 377 -9.06 15.13 7.84
C ALA A 377 -10.36 15.33 7.03
N PRO A 378 -11.39 14.50 7.25
CA PRO A 378 -12.67 14.64 6.54
C PRO A 378 -13.29 16.01 6.82
N GLY A 379 -13.63 16.76 5.78
CA GLY A 379 -14.29 18.05 5.90
C GLY A 379 -13.38 19.26 6.17
N ARG A 380 -12.05 19.09 6.21
CA ARG A 380 -11.10 20.18 6.55
C ARG A 380 -10.17 20.62 5.41
N LEU A 381 -10.29 20.07 4.20
CA LEU A 381 -9.38 20.40 3.09
C LEU A 381 -9.68 21.74 2.41
N ASP A 382 -10.75 22.43 2.81
CA ASP A 382 -11.13 23.74 2.27
C ASP A 382 -10.31 24.90 2.87
N ALA A 383 -9.58 24.66 3.97
CA ALA A 383 -8.70 25.63 4.62
C ALA A 383 -7.22 25.43 4.20
N LYS A 384 -6.38 26.47 4.32
CA LYS A 384 -4.92 26.32 4.13
C LYS A 384 -4.41 25.15 5.00
N PRO A 385 -3.53 24.29 4.47
CA PRO A 385 -3.11 23.07 5.17
C PRO A 385 -2.49 23.39 6.54
N GLU A 386 -2.95 22.72 7.60
CA GLU A 386 -2.38 22.87 8.94
C GLU A 386 -0.93 22.35 8.98
N VAL A 387 -0.03 23.15 9.58
CA VAL A 387 1.43 22.96 9.56
C VAL A 387 1.88 21.62 10.16
N GLU A 388 1.10 21.01 11.06
CA GLU A 388 1.46 19.72 11.68
C GLU A 388 1.12 18.51 10.80
N VAL A 389 -0.07 18.49 10.17
CA VAL A 389 -0.45 17.45 9.19
C VAL A 389 0.50 17.47 7.98
N LEU A 390 0.92 18.68 7.60
CA LEU A 390 1.95 18.93 6.59
C LEU A 390 3.27 18.20 6.89
N LYS A 391 3.80 18.29 8.12
CA LYS A 391 5.16 17.80 8.44
C LYS A 391 5.30 16.29 8.27
N GLY A 392 4.31 15.52 8.72
CA GLY A 392 4.35 14.05 8.66
C GLY A 392 4.32 13.53 7.22
N LEU A 393 3.36 14.00 6.42
CA LEU A 393 3.21 13.54 5.04
C LEU A 393 4.34 14.07 4.14
N ILE A 394 4.78 15.33 4.31
CA ILE A 394 5.94 15.86 3.59
C ILE A 394 7.19 15.03 3.90
N GLY A 395 7.42 14.67 5.17
CA GLY A 395 8.54 13.81 5.56
C GLY A 395 8.51 12.46 4.85
N ARG A 396 7.33 11.84 4.75
CA ARG A 396 7.14 10.58 4.02
C ARG A 396 7.34 10.73 2.51
N ILE A 397 6.76 11.76 1.88
CA ILE A 397 6.94 12.05 0.45
C ILE A 397 8.42 12.30 0.16
N ARG A 398 9.12 13.06 1.00
CA ARG A 398 10.56 13.30 0.87
C ARG A 398 11.34 11.99 0.90
N ASN A 399 11.00 11.11 1.84
CA ASN A 399 11.66 9.82 1.98
C ASN A 399 11.39 8.91 0.79
N ASP A 400 10.12 8.77 0.40
CA ASP A 400 9.70 7.83 -0.65
C ASP A 400 10.06 8.32 -2.06
N ALA A 401 9.91 9.62 -2.33
CA ALA A 401 10.02 10.17 -3.69
C ALA A 401 11.43 10.69 -4.03
N VAL A 402 12.23 11.07 -3.03
CA VAL A 402 13.47 11.86 -3.24
C VAL A 402 14.73 11.22 -2.64
N GLN A 403 14.64 10.14 -1.84
CA GLN A 403 15.82 9.55 -1.17
C GLN A 403 16.90 9.04 -2.12
N SER A 404 16.55 8.50 -3.28
CA SER A 404 17.45 7.67 -4.09
C SER A 404 18.38 8.43 -5.05
N ARG A 405 18.61 9.73 -4.87
CA ARG A 405 19.53 10.51 -5.73
C ARG A 405 20.57 11.28 -4.92
N SER A 406 21.83 10.93 -5.16
CA SER A 406 23.03 11.56 -4.58
C SER A 406 23.29 12.99 -5.06
N SER A 407 22.57 13.46 -6.09
CA SER A 407 22.83 14.76 -6.73
C SER A 407 21.81 15.85 -6.40
N ILE A 408 20.83 15.60 -5.51
CA ILE A 408 19.84 16.61 -5.08
C ILE A 408 20.22 17.03 -3.67
N GLU A 409 20.50 18.32 -3.49
CA GLU A 409 20.85 18.89 -2.20
C GLU A 409 19.68 18.84 -1.22
N PRO A 410 19.91 18.72 0.11
CA PRO A 410 18.83 18.60 1.09
C PRO A 410 17.72 19.69 0.98
N PRO A 411 18.03 20.98 0.78
CA PRO A 411 17.01 22.02 0.60
C PRO A 411 16.13 21.79 -0.65
N GLN A 412 16.74 21.27 -1.73
CA GLN A 412 16.02 20.92 -2.94
C GLN A 412 15.10 19.71 -2.73
N LYS A 413 15.50 18.74 -1.89
CA LYS A 413 14.64 17.61 -1.53
C LYS A 413 13.39 18.06 -0.80
N ASP A 414 13.55 19.00 0.14
CA ASP A 414 12.42 19.58 0.89
C ASP A 414 11.50 20.39 -0.03
N TRP A 415 12.07 21.18 -0.95
CA TRP A 415 11.30 21.92 -1.95
C TRP A 415 10.47 20.99 -2.85
N VAL A 416 11.09 19.92 -3.36
CA VAL A 416 10.40 18.91 -4.19
C VAL A 416 9.29 18.22 -3.41
N ALA A 417 9.56 17.84 -2.16
CA ALA A 417 8.56 17.20 -1.30
C ALA A 417 7.35 18.12 -1.04
N ARG A 418 7.58 19.43 -0.85
CA ARG A 418 6.50 20.43 -0.71
C ARG A 418 5.68 20.60 -1.98
N LEU A 419 6.32 20.61 -3.15
CA LEU A 419 5.62 20.66 -4.44
C LEU A 419 4.74 19.40 -4.64
N LEU A 420 5.30 18.22 -4.39
CA LEU A 420 4.55 16.96 -4.48
C LEU A 420 3.40 16.92 -3.46
N PHE A 421 3.61 17.45 -2.26
CA PHE A 421 2.55 17.61 -1.28
C PHE A 421 1.43 18.52 -1.81
N GLY A 422 1.74 19.64 -2.45
CA GLY A 422 0.72 20.51 -3.02
C GLY A 422 -0.10 19.84 -4.14
N ILE A 423 0.52 18.97 -4.94
CA ILE A 423 -0.21 18.10 -5.90
C ILE A 423 -1.14 17.14 -5.14
N VAL A 424 -0.64 16.50 -4.08
CA VAL A 424 -1.42 15.59 -3.23
C VAL A 424 -2.60 16.32 -2.57
N TRP A 425 -2.39 17.54 -2.10
CA TRP A 425 -3.42 18.39 -1.53
C TRP A 425 -4.51 18.72 -2.54
N ALA A 426 -4.12 19.17 -3.74
CA ALA A 426 -5.07 19.46 -4.82
C ALA A 426 -5.89 18.22 -5.22
N LEU A 427 -5.24 17.04 -5.27
CA LEU A 427 -5.94 15.76 -5.47
C LEU A 427 -6.95 15.46 -4.35
N ALA A 428 -6.56 15.68 -3.10
CA ALA A 428 -7.41 15.41 -1.95
C ALA A 428 -8.64 16.34 -1.92
N VAL A 429 -8.48 17.63 -2.28
CA VAL A 429 -9.60 18.57 -2.44
C VAL A 429 -10.55 18.11 -3.55
N GLU A 430 -10.02 17.71 -4.71
CA GLU A 430 -10.84 17.19 -5.82
C GLU A 430 -11.60 15.91 -5.41
N MET A 431 -10.96 15.03 -4.63
CA MET A 431 -11.58 13.83 -4.08
C MET A 431 -12.71 14.17 -3.10
N GLN A 432 -12.48 15.09 -2.17
CA GLN A 432 -13.48 15.51 -1.19
C GLN A 432 -14.71 16.12 -1.86
N GLU A 433 -14.52 16.95 -2.89
CA GLU A 433 -15.64 17.49 -3.66
C GLU A 433 -16.42 16.38 -4.39
N ALA A 434 -15.72 15.40 -4.98
CA ALA A 434 -16.37 14.26 -5.61
C ALA A 434 -17.18 13.40 -4.60
N ILE A 435 -16.69 13.25 -3.37
CA ILE A 435 -17.40 12.58 -2.27
C ILE A 435 -18.65 13.37 -1.89
N ARG A 436 -18.53 14.68 -1.65
CA ARG A 436 -19.65 15.57 -1.30
C ARG A 436 -20.76 15.53 -2.33
N ILE A 437 -20.40 15.56 -3.62
CA ILE A 437 -21.35 15.39 -4.72
C ILE A 437 -22.03 14.03 -4.65
N ALA A 438 -21.29 12.97 -4.34
CA ALA A 438 -21.86 11.63 -4.25
C ALA A 438 -22.78 11.48 -3.04
N GLU A 439 -22.42 11.99 -1.87
CA GLU A 439 -23.25 12.01 -0.67
C GLU A 439 -24.56 12.76 -0.92
N SER A 440 -24.52 13.89 -1.64
CA SER A 440 -25.74 14.61 -2.01
C SER A 440 -26.69 13.80 -2.92
N ARG A 441 -26.16 12.84 -3.68
CA ARG A 441 -26.93 12.00 -4.62
C ARG A 441 -27.41 10.70 -4.00
N PHE A 442 -26.67 10.12 -3.07
CA PHE A 442 -26.92 8.79 -2.54
C PHE A 442 -27.23 8.78 -1.04
N GLY A 443 -27.25 9.94 -0.37
CA GLY A 443 -27.40 10.09 1.08
C GLY A 443 -26.06 10.15 1.81
N GLU A 444 -26.08 10.43 3.11
CA GLU A 444 -24.88 10.33 3.96
C GLU A 444 -24.29 8.93 3.86
N MET A 445 -22.99 8.88 3.55
CA MET A 445 -22.26 7.64 3.34
C MET A 445 -21.52 7.28 4.62
N GLU A 446 -22.06 6.34 5.40
CA GLU A 446 -21.33 5.78 6.54
C GLU A 446 -20.20 4.86 6.04
N GLY A 447 -18.97 5.37 5.99
CA GLY A 447 -17.84 4.64 5.42
C GLY A 447 -16.50 5.36 5.53
N GLY A 448 -15.42 4.61 5.60
CA GLY A 448 -14.11 5.08 5.17
C GLY A 448 -14.13 5.34 3.65
N ILE A 449 -13.33 6.29 3.21
CA ILE A 449 -13.13 6.54 1.78
C ILE A 449 -11.86 5.80 1.37
N ARG A 450 -11.92 5.06 0.27
CA ARG A 450 -10.74 4.48 -0.35
C ARG A 450 -10.70 4.82 -1.81
N VAL A 451 -9.58 5.39 -2.25
CA VAL A 451 -9.40 5.77 -3.65
C VAL A 451 -8.44 4.81 -4.33
N ILE A 452 -8.89 4.17 -5.41
CA ILE A 452 -8.08 3.27 -6.22
C ILE A 452 -7.73 3.97 -7.53
N PRO A 453 -6.44 4.16 -7.84
CA PRO A 453 -6.02 4.69 -9.13
C PRO A 453 -6.53 3.82 -10.29
N SER A 454 -7.10 4.44 -11.32
CA SER A 454 -7.69 3.78 -12.48
C SER A 454 -6.95 4.19 -13.78
N VAL A 455 -7.54 3.87 -14.93
CA VAL A 455 -6.93 4.11 -16.24
C VAL A 455 -6.68 5.60 -16.47
N SER A 456 -5.45 5.90 -16.93
CA SER A 456 -4.90 7.15 -17.49
C SER A 456 -5.16 8.47 -16.75
N HIS A 457 -6.39 8.84 -16.43
CA HIS A 457 -6.76 10.16 -15.85
C HIS A 457 -7.89 10.04 -14.83
N LYS A 458 -8.14 8.82 -14.35
CA LYS A 458 -9.27 8.53 -13.50
C LYS A 458 -8.80 7.84 -12.25
N TYR A 459 -9.51 8.09 -11.17
CA TYR A 459 -9.49 7.22 -10.00
C TYR A 459 -10.92 6.82 -9.67
N VAL A 460 -11.04 5.73 -8.92
CA VAL A 460 -12.32 5.22 -8.46
C VAL A 460 -12.38 5.42 -6.96
N ILE A 461 -13.38 6.16 -6.51
CA ILE A 461 -13.69 6.28 -5.09
C ILE A 461 -14.59 5.10 -4.74
N HIS A 462 -14.10 4.27 -3.83
CA HIS A 462 -14.85 3.22 -3.19
C HIS A 462 -15.28 3.72 -1.82
N LEU A 463 -16.57 3.63 -1.56
CA LEU A 463 -17.08 3.69 -0.21
C LEU A 463 -16.70 2.40 0.46
N TRP A 464 -15.98 2.52 1.55
CA TRP A 464 -15.44 1.43 2.32
C TRP A 464 -16.20 1.37 3.63
N PRO A 465 -17.01 0.34 3.92
CA PRO A 465 -17.80 0.31 5.14
C PRO A 465 -16.90 0.44 6.39
N VAL A 466 -17.27 1.31 7.35
CA VAL A 466 -16.47 1.49 8.59
C VAL A 466 -16.49 0.23 9.42
#